data_AF-A0A437ULT0-F1
#
_entry.id   AF-A0A437ULT0-F1
#
_cell.length_a   1.000
_cell.length_b   1.000
_cell.length_c   1.000
_cell.angle_alpha   90.00
_cell.angle_beta   90.00
_cell.angle_gamma   90.00
#
_symmetry.space_group_name_H-M   'P 1'
#
loop_
_entity.id
_entity.type
_entity.pdbx_description
1 polymer ?
#
loop_
_entity_poly.entity_id
_entity_poly.type
_entity_poly.pdbx_seq_one_letter_code
_entity_poly.pdbx_strand_id
1 'polypeptide(L)'
;MEDNKDYLFSGISHCQEKIEAINQRVRALSVFNNSMDLIERILERGEFQGDPAWQEIARLLEVRKSYELKLEELSWQVKPSDLSQIEFYSFSVPKSALIAVKIGVKPLIVYSNCVIEVYNKKIEYSSLSVDEVRQLLSRSICEDTNHGMTEESIQEELLDLGRYVNESFYQGSVLLIESVFV
;
A
#
# COMPACT_ATOMS: atom_id res chain seq x y z
N MET A 1 -10.51 23.28 -4.37
CA MET A 1 -10.12 21.89 -4.02
C MET A 1 -11.04 20.84 -4.66
N GLU A 2 -12.02 21.21 -5.50
CA GLU A 2 -12.80 20.26 -6.34
C GLU A 2 -12.03 19.84 -7.60
N ASP A 3 -11.30 20.77 -8.23
CA ASP A 3 -10.54 20.52 -9.48
C ASP A 3 -9.54 19.34 -9.40
N ASN A 4 -8.98 19.08 -8.22
CA ASN A 4 -7.98 18.02 -8.06
C ASN A 4 -8.64 16.63 -7.95
N LYS A 5 -9.85 16.53 -7.37
CA LYS A 5 -10.57 15.25 -7.29
C LYS A 5 -11.11 14.84 -8.65
N ASP A 6 -11.67 15.79 -9.40
CA ASP A 6 -12.16 15.54 -10.75
C ASP A 6 -11.00 15.15 -11.70
N TYR A 7 -9.81 15.74 -11.50
CA TYR A 7 -8.60 15.33 -12.20
C TYR A 7 -8.17 13.90 -11.86
N LEU A 8 -8.21 13.50 -10.58
CA LEU A 8 -7.89 12.13 -10.18
C LEU A 8 -8.87 11.10 -10.75
N PHE A 9 -10.19 11.34 -10.64
CA PHE A 9 -11.20 10.42 -11.16
C PHE A 9 -11.18 10.33 -12.69
N SER A 10 -10.95 11.44 -13.39
CA SER A 10 -10.76 11.41 -14.85
C SER A 10 -9.48 10.67 -15.23
N GLY A 11 -8.40 10.81 -14.46
CA GLY A 11 -7.18 10.02 -14.62
C GLY A 11 -7.40 8.51 -14.45
N ILE A 12 -8.17 8.12 -13.44
CA ILE A 12 -8.58 6.72 -13.19
C ILE A 12 -9.38 6.18 -14.40
N SER A 13 -10.42 6.91 -14.82
CA SER A 13 -11.25 6.53 -15.97
C SER A 13 -10.42 6.38 -17.24
N HIS A 14 -9.50 7.32 -17.47
CA HIS A 14 -8.60 7.28 -18.62
C HIS A 14 -7.71 6.03 -18.62
N CYS A 15 -7.13 5.67 -17.47
CA CYS A 15 -6.29 4.47 -17.38
C CYS A 15 -7.11 3.20 -17.63
N GLN A 16 -8.32 3.11 -17.06
CA GLN A 16 -9.24 1.98 -17.27
C GLN A 16 -9.62 1.83 -18.75
N GLU A 17 -9.98 2.93 -19.43
CA GLU A 17 -10.29 2.93 -20.87
C GLU A 17 -9.11 2.48 -21.72
N LYS A 18 -7.89 2.92 -21.39
CA LYS A 18 -6.66 2.51 -22.11
C LYS A 18 -6.35 1.03 -21.92
N ILE A 19 -6.46 0.53 -20.69
CA ILE A 19 -6.27 -0.89 -20.39
C ILE A 19 -7.28 -1.73 -21.18
N GLU A 20 -8.56 -1.34 -21.19
CA GLU A 20 -9.59 -2.08 -21.92
C GLU A 20 -9.39 -2.03 -23.43
N ALA A 21 -9.02 -0.87 -24.00
CA ALA A 21 -8.70 -0.75 -25.42
C ALA A 21 -7.51 -1.64 -25.82
N ILE A 22 -6.49 -1.73 -24.96
CA ILE A 22 -5.36 -2.64 -25.16
C ILE A 22 -5.81 -4.10 -25.10
N ASN A 23 -6.63 -4.47 -24.10
CA ASN A 23 -7.17 -5.83 -23.98
C ASN A 23 -7.94 -6.23 -25.25
N GLN A 24 -8.80 -5.35 -25.77
CA GLN A 24 -9.54 -5.59 -27.00
C GLN A 24 -8.61 -5.74 -28.20
N ARG A 25 -7.56 -4.92 -28.30
CA ARG A 25 -6.58 -5.02 -29.38
C ARG A 25 -5.78 -6.32 -29.33
N VAL A 26 -5.34 -6.74 -28.14
CA VAL A 26 -4.64 -8.01 -27.94
C VAL A 26 -5.53 -9.19 -28.33
N ARG A 27 -6.80 -9.19 -27.91
CA ARG A 27 -7.77 -10.22 -28.29
C ARG A 27 -8.01 -10.28 -29.80
N ALA A 28 -7.94 -9.15 -30.51
CA ALA A 28 -8.09 -9.10 -31.96
C ALA A 28 -6.83 -9.57 -32.73
N LEU A 29 -5.64 -9.47 -32.12
CA LEU A 29 -4.37 -9.89 -32.71
C LEU A 29 -4.03 -11.36 -32.40
N SER A 30 -4.45 -11.86 -31.24
CA SER A 30 -4.26 -13.23 -30.83
C SER A 30 -5.25 -14.15 -31.55
N VAL A 31 -4.90 -15.44 -31.68
CA VAL A 31 -5.84 -16.51 -32.08
C VAL A 31 -6.61 -17.04 -30.87
N PHE A 32 -6.18 -16.66 -29.66
CA PHE A 32 -6.70 -17.09 -28.36
C PHE A 32 -7.59 -16.00 -27.72
N ASN A 33 -8.53 -15.47 -28.49
CA ASN A 33 -9.30 -14.23 -28.25
C ASN A 33 -9.97 -14.09 -26.86
N ASN A 34 -10.05 -15.16 -26.06
CA ASN A 34 -10.80 -15.18 -24.80
C ASN A 34 -9.96 -15.42 -23.55
N SER A 35 -8.64 -15.65 -23.64
CA SER A 35 -7.81 -15.92 -22.46
C SER A 35 -6.55 -15.09 -22.46
N MET A 36 -6.55 -13.99 -21.70
CA MET A 36 -5.35 -13.18 -21.53
C MET A 36 -4.24 -13.95 -20.81
N ASP A 37 -4.58 -14.69 -19.76
CA ASP A 37 -3.61 -15.50 -19.03
C ASP A 37 -2.86 -16.49 -19.94
N LEU A 38 -3.54 -17.05 -20.94
CA LEU A 38 -2.92 -17.96 -21.90
C LEU A 38 -2.00 -17.22 -22.86
N ILE A 39 -2.39 -16.03 -23.33
CA ILE A 39 -1.56 -15.17 -24.19
C ILE A 39 -0.29 -14.75 -23.46
N GLU A 40 -0.41 -14.32 -22.19
CA GLU A 40 0.72 -13.94 -21.35
C GLU A 40 1.68 -15.11 -21.12
N ARG A 41 1.16 -16.31 -20.79
CA ARG A 41 1.98 -17.54 -20.65
C ARG A 41 2.70 -17.96 -21.94
N ILE A 42 2.08 -17.80 -23.10
CA ILE A 42 2.69 -18.12 -24.40
C ILE A 42 3.87 -17.17 -24.68
N LEU A 43 3.69 -15.88 -24.39
CA LEU A 43 4.76 -14.89 -24.52
C LEU A 43 5.93 -15.16 -23.57
N GLU A 44 5.65 -15.51 -22.31
CA GLU A 44 6.69 -15.88 -21.33
C GLU A 44 7.54 -17.08 -21.79
N ARG A 45 6.94 -18.01 -22.54
CA ARG A 45 7.62 -19.18 -23.11
C ARG A 45 8.45 -18.85 -24.35
N GLY A 46 8.37 -17.62 -24.86
CA GLY A 46 9.04 -17.20 -26.09
C GLY A 46 8.50 -17.89 -27.35
N GLU A 47 7.27 -18.41 -27.28
CA GLU A 47 6.60 -18.94 -28.46
C GLU A 47 6.30 -17.77 -29.42
N PHE A 48 6.45 -17.97 -30.72
CA PHE A 48 6.15 -16.97 -31.77
C PHE A 48 7.05 -15.72 -31.84
N GLN A 49 8.31 -15.76 -31.39
CA GLN A 49 9.25 -14.62 -31.47
C GLN A 49 9.44 -13.98 -32.88
N GLY A 50 9.14 -14.72 -33.94
CA GLY A 50 9.20 -14.24 -35.33
C GLY A 50 7.88 -13.72 -35.91
N ASP A 51 6.78 -13.79 -35.15
CA ASP A 51 5.45 -13.37 -35.61
C ASP A 51 5.19 -11.89 -35.27
N PRO A 52 4.94 -11.02 -36.28
CA PRO A 52 4.69 -9.60 -36.05
C PRO A 52 3.49 -9.31 -35.14
N ALA A 53 2.45 -10.15 -35.18
CA ALA A 53 1.28 -9.97 -34.32
C ALA A 53 1.63 -10.24 -32.85
N TRP A 54 2.43 -11.27 -32.57
CA TRP A 54 2.88 -11.59 -31.22
C TRP A 54 3.89 -10.57 -30.67
N GLN A 55 4.74 -10.01 -31.52
CA GLN A 55 5.60 -8.88 -31.13
C GLN A 55 4.78 -7.64 -30.74
N GLU A 56 3.73 -7.34 -31.49
CA GLU A 56 2.82 -6.24 -31.15
C GLU A 56 2.01 -6.51 -29.87
N ILE A 57 1.56 -7.75 -29.66
CA ILE A 57 0.90 -8.15 -28.39
C ILE A 57 1.85 -7.93 -27.21
N ALA A 58 3.10 -8.36 -27.30
CA ALA A 58 4.09 -8.16 -26.24
C ALA A 58 4.28 -6.67 -25.91
N ARG A 59 4.43 -5.83 -26.94
CA ARG A 59 4.54 -4.37 -26.79
C ARG A 59 3.30 -3.77 -26.11
N LEU A 60 2.11 -4.20 -26.53
CA LEU A 60 0.85 -3.73 -25.97
C LEU A 60 0.69 -4.10 -24.50
N LEU A 61 1.08 -5.32 -24.11
CA LEU A 61 1.03 -5.75 -22.71
C LEU A 61 2.00 -4.96 -21.82
N GLU A 62 3.17 -4.60 -22.33
CA GLU A 62 4.08 -3.73 -21.58
C GLU A 62 3.50 -2.33 -21.37
N VAL A 63 2.85 -1.76 -22.40
CA VAL A 63 2.11 -0.50 -22.28
C VAL A 63 0.96 -0.64 -21.28
N ARG A 64 0.22 -1.76 -21.29
CA ARG A 64 -0.85 -2.04 -20.32
C ARG A 64 -0.34 -2.00 -18.89
N LYS A 65 0.80 -2.65 -18.59
CA LYS A 65 1.40 -2.61 -17.25
C LYS A 65 1.67 -1.18 -16.77
N SER A 66 2.13 -0.30 -17.66
CA SER A 66 2.35 1.11 -17.29
C SER A 66 1.05 1.83 -16.89
N TYR A 67 -0.07 1.51 -17.54
CA TYR A 67 -1.38 2.05 -17.17
C TYR A 67 -1.94 1.39 -15.90
N GLU A 68 -1.68 0.11 -15.66
CA GLU A 68 -2.07 -0.58 -14.42
C GLU A 68 -1.36 0.01 -13.21
N LEU A 69 -0.04 0.24 -13.29
CA LEU A 69 0.73 0.92 -12.25
C LEU A 69 0.19 2.33 -11.97
N LYS A 70 -0.04 3.11 -13.04
CA LYS A 70 -0.61 4.45 -12.89
C LYS A 70 -2.03 4.43 -12.30
N LEU A 71 -2.84 3.43 -12.66
CA LEU A 71 -4.17 3.25 -12.10
C LEU A 71 -4.11 2.92 -10.62
N GLU A 72 -3.17 2.09 -10.19
CA GLU A 72 -2.93 1.76 -8.78
C GLU A 72 -2.54 3.01 -7.99
N GLU A 73 -1.57 3.80 -8.47
CA GLU A 73 -1.13 5.06 -7.85
C GLU A 73 -2.28 6.07 -7.70
N LEU A 74 -3.11 6.24 -8.74
CA LEU A 74 -4.25 7.16 -8.70
C LEU A 74 -5.35 6.66 -7.77
N SER A 75 -5.61 5.35 -7.80
CA SER A 75 -6.62 4.70 -6.96
C SER A 75 -6.24 4.80 -5.48
N TRP A 76 -4.94 4.72 -5.16
CA TRP A 76 -4.41 4.92 -3.82
C TRP A 76 -4.74 6.32 -3.27
N GLN A 77 -4.57 7.37 -4.08
CA GLN A 77 -4.82 8.75 -3.67
C GLN A 77 -6.28 9.04 -3.31
N VAL A 78 -7.21 8.34 -3.95
CA VAL A 78 -8.66 8.49 -3.70
C VAL A 78 -9.21 7.47 -2.70
N LYS A 79 -8.37 6.54 -2.21
CA LYS A 79 -8.78 5.50 -1.28
C LYS A 79 -9.29 6.13 0.03
N PRO A 80 -10.48 5.73 0.53
CA PRO A 80 -10.98 6.27 1.78
C PRO A 80 -10.11 5.79 2.94
N SER A 81 -9.87 6.68 3.91
CA SER A 81 -9.23 6.32 5.17
C SER A 81 -10.27 5.85 6.17
N ASP A 82 -10.09 4.67 6.76
CA ASP A 82 -10.94 4.15 7.85
C ASP A 82 -10.09 3.67 9.04
N LEU A 83 -9.85 4.55 10.00
CA LEU A 83 -9.12 4.22 11.23
C LEU A 83 -9.91 3.33 12.19
N SER A 84 -11.22 3.12 11.98
CA SER A 84 -12.04 2.29 12.88
C SER A 84 -11.64 0.81 12.86
N GLN A 85 -10.90 0.39 11.83
CA GLN A 85 -10.38 -0.96 11.68
C GLN A 85 -8.93 -1.12 12.18
N ILE A 86 -8.37 -0.09 12.82
CA ILE A 86 -7.02 -0.08 13.38
C ILE A 86 -7.08 -0.02 14.91
N GLU A 87 -6.31 -0.90 15.55
CA GLU A 87 -6.03 -0.86 16.98
C GLU A 87 -4.60 -0.39 17.21
N PHE A 88 -4.40 0.43 18.25
CA PHE A 88 -3.09 0.98 18.58
C PHE A 88 -2.59 0.40 19.90
N TYR A 89 -1.31 0.06 19.93
CA TYR A 89 -0.68 -0.54 21.11
C TYR A 89 0.67 0.09 21.40
N SER A 90 0.94 0.30 22.69
CA SER A 90 2.26 0.70 23.19
C SER A 90 2.95 -0.47 23.87
N PHE A 91 4.21 -0.69 23.50
CA PHE A 91 5.13 -1.65 24.10
C PHE A 91 6.18 -0.88 24.88
N SER A 92 6.48 -1.29 26.11
CA SER A 92 7.53 -0.67 26.92
C SER A 92 8.82 -1.49 26.97
N VAL A 93 8.74 -2.79 26.69
CA VAL A 93 9.84 -3.76 26.87
C VAL A 93 9.88 -4.74 25.69
N PRO A 94 11.06 -5.07 25.15
CA PRO A 94 12.39 -4.56 25.51
C PRO A 94 12.68 -3.14 25.02
N LYS A 95 11.97 -2.68 24.00
CA LYS A 95 12.09 -1.32 23.45
C LYS A 95 10.74 -0.64 23.43
N SER A 96 10.72 0.65 23.77
CA SER A 96 9.51 1.47 23.66
C SER A 96 9.07 1.50 22.20
N ALA A 97 7.83 1.13 21.91
CA ALA A 97 7.31 1.18 20.55
C ALA A 97 5.82 1.48 20.51
N LEU A 98 5.40 2.22 19.49
CA LEU A 98 4.00 2.42 19.14
C LEU A 98 3.71 1.65 17.86
N ILE A 99 2.68 0.82 17.87
CA ILE A 99 2.27 0.06 16.70
C ILE A 99 0.79 0.25 16.41
N ALA A 100 0.45 0.27 15.13
CA ALA A 100 -0.90 0.22 14.60
C ALA A 100 -1.13 -1.16 13.99
N VAL A 101 -2.20 -1.85 14.36
CA VAL A 101 -2.52 -3.17 13.80
C VAL A 101 -3.95 -3.22 13.32
N LYS A 102 -4.19 -3.98 12.25
CA LYS A 102 -5.55 -4.24 11.78
C LYS A 102 -6.30 -5.08 12.83
N ILE A 103 -7.58 -4.78 13.07
CA ILE A 103 -8.40 -5.54 14.03
C ILE A 103 -8.26 -7.05 13.78
N GLY A 104 -8.02 -7.80 14.85
CA GLY A 104 -7.84 -9.26 14.81
C GLY A 104 -6.40 -9.71 14.57
N VAL A 105 -5.48 -8.80 14.22
CA VAL A 105 -4.04 -9.10 14.16
C VAL A 105 -3.43 -8.96 15.55
N LYS A 106 -2.61 -9.95 15.95
CA LYS A 106 -1.91 -9.90 17.23
C LYS A 106 -0.80 -8.85 17.18
N PRO A 107 -0.78 -7.86 18.09
CA PRO A 107 0.22 -6.79 18.10
C PRO A 107 1.66 -7.31 18.21
N LEU A 108 1.85 -8.42 18.93
CA LEU A 108 3.16 -9.06 19.07
C LEU A 108 3.79 -9.49 17.74
N ILE A 109 2.99 -9.86 16.72
CA ILE A 109 3.49 -10.28 15.40
C ILE A 109 4.23 -9.11 14.74
N VAL A 110 3.56 -7.95 14.69
CA VAL A 110 4.13 -6.74 14.08
C VAL A 110 5.33 -6.25 14.88
N TYR A 111 5.24 -6.23 16.21
CA TYR A 111 6.36 -5.83 17.06
C TYR A 111 7.60 -6.72 16.89
N SER A 112 7.42 -8.04 16.81
CA SER A 112 8.51 -9.00 16.67
C SER A 112 9.27 -8.91 15.34
N ASN A 113 8.67 -8.30 14.31
CA ASN A 113 9.34 -8.05 13.04
C ASN A 113 10.39 -6.95 13.15
N CYS A 114 10.25 -6.03 14.11
CA CYS A 114 11.15 -4.89 14.31
C CYS A 114 12.09 -5.07 15.50
N VAL A 115 11.71 -5.88 16.50
CA VAL A 115 12.47 -6.06 17.73
C VAL A 115 12.83 -7.53 17.92
N ILE A 116 14.09 -7.86 17.66
CA ILE A 116 14.60 -9.25 17.62
C ILE A 116 14.65 -9.87 19.03
N GLU A 117 14.84 -9.09 20.09
CA GLU A 117 15.00 -9.60 21.47
C GLU A 117 13.69 -10.07 22.15
N VAL A 118 12.60 -10.18 21.38
CA VAL A 118 11.25 -10.53 21.84
C VAL A 118 11.13 -11.99 22.30
N TYR A 119 11.89 -12.91 21.70
CA TYR A 119 11.66 -14.36 21.82
C TYR A 119 11.73 -14.96 23.23
N ASN A 120 12.32 -14.28 24.22
CA ASN A 120 12.50 -14.80 25.58
C ASN A 120 12.15 -13.81 26.70
N LYS A 121 11.42 -12.73 26.38
CA LYS A 121 11.05 -11.70 27.37
C LYS A 121 9.55 -11.73 27.64
N LYS A 122 9.19 -11.46 28.90
CA LYS A 122 7.80 -11.13 29.24
C LYS A 122 7.51 -9.77 28.64
N ILE A 123 6.64 -9.74 27.63
CA ILE A 123 6.26 -8.53 26.92
C ILE A 123 4.88 -8.11 27.41
N GLU A 124 4.80 -6.86 27.85
CA GLU A 124 3.55 -6.23 28.26
C GLU A 124 3.30 -5.06 27.31
N TYR A 125 2.06 -4.97 26.86
CA TYR A 125 1.60 -3.90 25.99
C TYR A 125 0.22 -3.41 26.44
N SER A 126 -0.07 -2.14 26.18
CA SER A 126 -1.35 -1.51 26.51
C SER A 126 -2.01 -1.00 25.23
N SER A 127 -3.33 -1.16 25.14
CA SER A 127 -4.12 -0.51 24.09
C SER A 127 -4.12 0.99 24.29
N LEU A 128 -4.13 1.74 23.19
CA LEU A 128 -4.20 3.20 23.17
C LEU A 128 -5.38 3.67 22.33
N SER A 129 -5.92 4.83 22.70
CA SER A 129 -6.83 5.62 21.88
C SER A 129 -6.07 6.42 20.83
N VAL A 130 -6.79 6.88 19.79
CA VAL A 130 -6.22 7.75 18.75
C VAL A 130 -5.69 9.06 19.33
N ASP A 131 -6.33 9.60 20.38
CA ASP A 131 -5.87 10.84 21.02
C ASP A 131 -4.55 10.63 21.78
N GLU A 132 -4.38 9.48 22.44
CA GLU A 132 -3.11 9.11 23.08
C GLU A 132 -2.00 8.90 22.04
N VAL A 133 -2.33 8.31 20.89
CA VAL A 133 -1.41 8.16 19.75
C VAL A 133 -0.90 9.52 19.28
N ARG A 134 -1.81 10.49 19.02
CA ARG A 134 -1.43 11.86 18.63
C ARG A 134 -0.53 12.53 19.67
N GLN A 135 -0.83 12.35 20.96
CA GLN A 135 -0.01 12.91 22.04
C GLN A 135 1.39 12.29 22.10
N LEU A 136 1.53 10.99 21.80
CA LEU A 136 2.84 10.33 21.74
C LEU A 136 3.64 10.80 20.53
N LEU A 137 3.01 10.85 19.35
CA LEU A 137 3.65 11.27 18.11
C LEU A 137 4.11 12.74 18.17
N SER A 138 3.31 13.64 18.73
CA SER A 138 3.69 15.06 18.90
C SER A 138 4.89 15.30 19.82
N ARG A 139 5.25 14.32 20.66
CA ARG A 139 6.44 14.35 21.53
C ARG A 139 7.64 13.63 20.91
N SER A 140 7.46 13.00 19.76
CA SER A 140 8.49 12.23 19.07
C SER A 140 9.33 13.11 18.15
N ILE A 141 10.52 12.60 17.83
CA ILE A 141 11.44 13.22 16.88
C ILE A 141 11.49 12.33 15.64
N CYS A 142 11.37 12.93 14.46
CA CYS A 142 11.54 12.22 13.18
C CYS A 142 13.02 11.95 12.92
N GLU A 143 13.38 10.70 12.60
CA GLU A 143 14.77 10.29 12.36
C GLU A 143 15.43 11.08 11.22
N ASP A 144 14.72 11.24 10.09
CA ASP A 144 15.25 11.89 8.89
C ASP A 144 15.54 13.38 9.09
N THR A 145 14.70 14.06 9.87
CA THR A 145 14.77 15.52 9.99
C THR A 145 15.43 15.96 11.29
N ASN A 146 15.49 15.11 12.32
CA ASN A 146 15.80 15.49 13.71
C ASN A 146 14.89 16.61 14.28
N HIS A 147 13.72 16.83 13.68
CA HIS A 147 12.72 17.79 14.16
C HIS A 147 11.54 17.06 14.81
N GLY A 148 10.83 17.77 15.68
CA GLY A 148 9.57 17.28 16.23
C GLY A 148 8.49 17.19 15.14
N MET A 149 7.59 16.23 15.30
CA MET A 149 6.46 16.05 14.38
C MET A 149 5.48 17.23 14.44
N THR A 150 5.03 17.70 13.27
CA THR A 150 3.93 18.66 13.18
C THR A 150 2.58 17.95 13.20
N GLU A 151 1.53 18.66 13.56
CA GLU A 151 0.17 18.10 13.57
C GLU A 151 -0.26 17.66 12.17
N GLU A 152 0.17 18.38 11.13
CA GLU A 152 -0.11 18.01 9.74
C GLU A 152 0.51 16.66 9.38
N SER A 153 1.78 16.43 9.71
CA SER A 153 2.45 15.15 9.46
C SER A 153 1.81 13.99 10.22
N ILE A 154 1.42 14.20 11.47
CA ILE A 154 0.71 13.20 12.28
C ILE A 154 -0.63 12.86 11.63
N GLN A 155 -1.36 13.87 11.17
CA GLN A 155 -2.66 13.68 10.54
C GLN A 155 -2.55 12.96 9.19
N GLU A 156 -1.51 13.25 8.39
CA GLU A 156 -1.21 12.54 7.15
C GLU A 156 -0.90 11.06 7.41
N GLU A 157 -0.03 10.76 8.38
CA GLU A 157 0.30 9.38 8.75
C GLU A 157 -0.95 8.58 9.16
N LEU A 158 -1.80 9.17 10.01
CA LEU A 158 -3.05 8.53 10.42
C LEU A 158 -4.02 8.31 9.25
N LEU A 159 -4.07 9.23 8.28
CA LEU A 159 -4.87 9.04 7.07
C LEU A 159 -4.33 7.90 6.21
N ASP A 160 -3.02 7.80 6.06
CA ASP A 160 -2.38 6.74 5.28
C ASP A 160 -2.57 5.37 5.93
N LEU A 161 -2.42 5.25 7.25
CA LEU A 161 -2.75 4.02 7.99
C LEU A 161 -4.20 3.59 7.75
N GLY A 162 -5.13 4.54 7.77
CA GLY A 162 -6.54 4.27 7.48
C GLY A 162 -6.78 3.85 6.02
N ARG A 163 -5.92 4.21 5.07
CA ARG A 163 -5.97 3.72 3.68
C ARG A 163 -5.39 2.31 3.57
N TYR A 164 -4.28 2.04 4.28
CA TYR A 164 -3.62 0.72 4.30
C TYR A 164 -4.52 -0.36 4.88
N VAL A 165 -5.41 -0.06 5.82
CA VAL A 165 -6.32 -1.08 6.37
C VAL A 165 -7.20 -1.76 5.32
N ASN A 166 -7.50 -1.04 4.24
CA ASN A 166 -8.29 -1.53 3.13
C ASN A 166 -7.47 -2.46 2.20
N GLU A 167 -6.16 -2.61 2.40
CA GLU A 167 -5.36 -3.60 1.71
C GLU A 167 -5.55 -5.00 2.33
N SER A 168 -5.60 -6.01 1.48
CA SER A 168 -5.85 -7.39 1.91
C SER A 168 -4.69 -7.98 2.70
N PHE A 169 -3.46 -7.58 2.38
CA PHE A 169 -2.23 -8.10 2.99
C PHE A 169 -1.74 -7.26 4.18
N TYR A 170 -2.36 -6.10 4.43
CA TYR A 170 -1.95 -5.24 5.54
C TYR A 170 -2.31 -5.88 6.88
N GLN A 171 -1.29 -6.03 7.74
CA GLN A 171 -1.44 -6.57 9.09
C GLN A 171 -1.22 -5.50 10.17
N GLY A 172 -0.36 -4.54 9.90
CA GLY A 172 -0.03 -3.45 10.81
C GLY A 172 1.28 -2.77 10.45
N SER A 173 1.56 -1.66 11.13
CA SER A 173 2.76 -0.84 10.99
C SER A 173 3.33 -0.49 12.36
N VAL A 174 4.64 -0.29 12.42
CA VAL A 174 5.29 0.34 13.57
C VAL A 174 5.37 1.83 13.28
N LEU A 175 4.86 2.65 14.18
CA LEU A 175 4.86 4.10 14.03
C LEU A 175 6.06 4.74 14.73
N LEU A 176 6.57 4.10 15.79
CA LEU A 176 7.62 4.69 16.62
C LEU A 176 8.42 3.61 17.31
N ILE A 177 9.73 3.83 17.41
CA ILE A 177 10.68 3.05 18.22
C ILE A 177 11.51 4.04 19.04
N GLU A 178 11.60 3.88 20.36
CA GLU A 178 12.49 4.66 21.22
C GLU A 178 12.33 6.20 21.12
N SER A 179 11.10 6.71 21.16
CA SER A 179 10.77 8.14 20.95
C SER A 179 11.22 8.71 19.59
N VAL A 180 11.69 7.85 18.69
CA VAL A 180 12.06 8.15 17.31
C VAL A 180 10.96 7.61 16.40
N PHE A 181 10.37 8.49 15.60
CA PHE A 181 9.44 8.10 14.54
C PHE A 181 10.23 7.69 13.30
N VAL A 182 9.86 6.53 12.74
CA VAL A 182 10.54 5.83 11.63
C VAL A 182 9.81 6.07 10.33
#